data_AF-A0A1M6TEK7-F1
#
_entry.id   AF-A0A1M6TEK7-F1
#
_cell.length_a   1.000
_cell.length_b   1.000
_cell.length_c   1.000
_cell.angle_alpha   90.00
_cell.angle_beta   90.00
_cell.angle_gamma   90.00
#
_symmetry.space_group_name_H-M   'P 1'
#
loop_
_entity.id
_entity.type
_entity.pdbx_description
1 polymer ?
#
loop_
_entity_poly.entity_id
_entity_poly.type
_entity_poly.pdbx_seq_one_letter_code
_entity_poly.pdbx_strand_id
1 'polypeptide(L)'
;MKTNFIILLVCCANLLSAQISVFQNPIQEGSLAENQKITKELASSYISTKYYKQNDFNLKSDLKINLPNNKQITAKFDRVLNYSNKSQSYVYSIENEPQSDLVFSTYDHIVTGMYAPASGEKVMFHQTNGDIFALSTVSDQKILDQDSKDDSILDSTLPGFGKVNSNVCLDTTPVCASSRVDVMVVYTSAARTAWGGVAQSNSFIATAITNFNTSLTNSGISNVTINLVYSGEIAYTEPGNISTDLSRLRTNNDGYMDNVHTLRTTYGADLVALVTGTPTNTCGLGYVNTSPTNYSGANGFCVSLYNCAVSNYSLAHELGHNMGLQHDWYVNTSTSPCSHHHGYVNRTAINNGASSTSSQRWRTIMAYNDECSAAGFNCTRINRWANPGVNYNSEPTGIAIGNTNPSNEAFGFSRFACVVSNFMPAVSADVLSTSEILPNTKEFTLYPNPAKDMITISLSDSERYSFKIFNTTGQLIETTTERTIHLKGYTSGVYFLNIYDGKGSFIGSKKFIVQ
;
A
#
# COMPACT_ATOMS: atom_id res chain seq x y z
N MET A 1 -26.67 61.20 37.67
CA MET A 1 -26.26 60.39 36.51
C MET A 1 -24.89 59.80 36.80
N LYS A 2 -24.81 58.51 37.13
CA LYS A 2 -23.54 57.76 37.22
C LYS A 2 -23.56 56.75 36.08
N THR A 3 -22.67 56.93 35.10
CA THR A 3 -22.60 56.13 33.89
C THR A 3 -21.61 54.99 34.14
N ASN A 4 -22.10 53.75 34.10
CA ASN A 4 -21.29 52.54 34.17
C ASN A 4 -20.61 52.32 32.81
N PHE A 5 -19.28 52.21 32.80
CA PHE A 5 -18.53 51.63 31.68
C PHE A 5 -18.22 50.17 32.03
N ILE A 6 -18.86 49.24 31.32
CA ILE A 6 -18.51 47.82 31.32
C ILE A 6 -17.55 47.62 30.16
N ILE A 7 -16.30 47.27 30.47
CA ILE A 7 -15.33 46.79 29.48
C ILE A 7 -15.55 45.29 29.34
N LEU A 8 -16.10 44.86 28.20
CA LEU A 8 -16.21 43.47 27.83
C LEU A 8 -14.86 43.03 27.23
N LEU A 9 -14.04 42.35 28.03
CA LEU A 9 -12.83 41.68 27.54
C LEU A 9 -13.25 40.40 26.82
N VAL A 10 -13.22 40.41 25.49
CA VAL A 10 -13.36 39.19 24.68
C VAL A 10 -12.02 38.44 24.75
N CYS A 11 -11.91 37.47 25.64
CA CYS A 11 -10.85 36.46 25.58
C CYS A 11 -11.12 35.53 24.39
N CYS A 12 -10.55 35.84 23.23
CA CYS A 12 -10.31 34.83 22.20
C CYS A 12 -9.30 33.81 22.76
N ALA A 13 -9.81 32.75 23.40
CA ALA A 13 -9.02 31.58 23.70
C ALA A 13 -8.71 30.88 22.37
N ASN A 14 -7.57 31.23 21.76
CA ASN A 14 -6.93 30.36 20.78
C ASN A 14 -6.61 29.05 21.51
N LEU A 15 -7.41 28.01 21.27
CA LEU A 15 -7.03 26.63 21.55
C LEU A 15 -5.82 26.33 20.67
N LEU A 16 -4.63 26.67 21.16
CA LEU A 16 -3.37 26.18 20.62
C LEU A 16 -3.40 24.66 20.80
N SER A 17 -3.72 23.94 19.73
CA SER A 17 -3.48 22.49 19.66
C SER A 17 -2.00 22.29 19.97
N ALA A 18 -1.70 21.58 21.07
CA ALA A 18 -0.33 21.37 21.51
C ALA A 18 0.39 20.49 20.46
N GLN A 19 1.28 21.11 19.68
CA GLN A 19 2.10 20.41 18.69
C GLN A 19 3.13 19.53 19.42
N ILE A 20 3.22 18.25 19.03
CA ILE A 20 4.15 17.29 19.65
C ILE A 20 5.45 17.26 18.84
N SER A 21 6.58 17.53 19.49
CA SER A 21 7.90 17.40 18.87
C SER A 21 8.38 15.95 18.92
N VAL A 22 8.72 15.39 17.76
CA VAL A 22 9.19 14.00 17.61
C VAL A 22 10.59 13.95 16.98
N PHE A 23 11.29 12.85 17.20
CA PHE A 23 12.67 12.58 16.74
C PHE A 23 13.68 13.63 17.24
N GLN A 24 13.60 13.97 18.52
CA GLN A 24 14.48 14.97 19.16
C GLN A 24 15.79 14.37 19.71
N ASN A 25 15.84 13.05 19.91
CA ASN A 25 16.95 12.38 20.58
C ASN A 25 17.71 11.46 19.60
N PRO A 26 18.70 11.97 18.84
CA PRO A 26 19.49 11.13 17.95
C PRO A 26 20.35 10.14 18.74
N ILE A 27 20.54 8.94 18.19
CA ILE A 27 21.35 7.86 18.74
C ILE A 27 22.51 7.59 17.78
N GLN A 28 23.70 7.33 18.33
CA GLN A 28 24.84 6.89 17.54
C GLN A 28 24.61 5.45 17.06
N GLU A 29 24.74 5.18 15.76
CA GLU A 29 24.52 3.84 15.20
C GLU A 29 25.41 2.78 15.86
N GLY A 30 26.65 3.14 16.22
CA GLY A 30 27.60 2.24 16.88
C GLY A 30 27.17 1.77 18.28
N SER A 31 26.21 2.43 18.92
CA SER A 31 25.67 2.00 20.22
C SER A 31 24.46 1.06 20.11
N LEU A 32 23.96 0.80 18.90
CA LEU A 32 22.81 -0.07 18.66
C LEU A 32 23.26 -1.52 18.37
N ALA A 33 22.50 -2.48 18.89
CA ALA A 33 22.62 -3.87 18.47
C ALA A 33 22.10 -4.06 17.03
N GLU A 34 22.53 -5.12 16.34
CA GLU A 34 22.15 -5.34 14.94
C GLU A 34 20.63 -5.50 14.74
N ASN A 35 19.93 -6.10 15.71
CA ASN A 35 18.46 -6.25 15.68
C ASN A 35 17.70 -4.94 15.97
N GLN A 36 18.39 -3.85 16.31
CA GLN A 36 17.83 -2.51 16.48
C GLN A 36 18.09 -1.63 15.24
N LYS A 37 18.86 -2.13 14.27
CA LYS A 37 19.19 -1.43 13.02
C LYS A 37 18.29 -1.94 11.90
N ILE A 38 18.17 -1.13 10.84
CA ILE A 38 17.67 -1.64 9.58
C ILE A 38 18.69 -2.61 8.97
N THR A 39 18.22 -3.54 8.13
CA THR A 39 19.11 -4.50 7.46
C THR A 39 20.14 -3.77 6.59
N LYS A 40 21.32 -4.38 6.42
CA LYS A 40 22.42 -3.78 5.63
C LYS A 40 21.99 -3.58 4.18
N GLU A 41 21.22 -4.52 3.66
CA GLU A 41 20.63 -4.51 2.32
C GLU A 41 19.70 -3.31 2.17
N LEU A 42 18.78 -3.09 3.12
CA LEU A 42 17.88 -1.94 3.08
C LEU A 42 18.66 -0.62 3.24
N ALA A 43 19.60 -0.55 4.17
CA ALA A 43 20.46 0.62 4.37
C ALA A 43 21.24 1.00 3.11
N SER A 44 21.69 0.00 2.33
CA SER A 44 22.44 0.21 1.09
C SER A 44 21.63 0.92 0.00
N SER A 45 20.28 0.88 0.07
CA SER A 45 19.39 1.58 -0.85
C SER A 45 19.23 3.09 -0.54
N TYR A 46 19.70 3.54 0.63
CA TYR A 46 19.57 4.92 1.08
C TYR A 46 20.86 5.74 0.90
N ILE A 47 20.73 7.06 0.92
CA ILE A 47 21.87 7.99 1.00
C ILE A 47 22.48 7.95 2.40
N SER A 48 21.62 8.03 3.41
CA SER A 48 22.01 7.99 4.82
C SER A 48 20.88 7.48 5.69
N THR A 49 21.21 6.95 6.86
CA THR A 49 20.26 6.56 7.90
C THR A 49 20.72 7.15 9.23
N LYS A 50 19.80 7.82 9.95
CA LYS A 50 20.03 8.30 11.31
C LYS A 50 19.04 7.64 12.26
N TYR A 51 19.51 7.27 13.44
CA TYR A 51 18.70 6.61 14.45
C TYR A 51 18.27 7.58 15.54
N TYR A 52 17.07 7.36 16.09
CA TYR A 52 16.47 8.22 17.11
C TYR A 52 15.78 7.38 18.17
N LYS A 53 15.84 7.86 19.42
CA LYS A 53 15.02 7.37 20.52
C LYS A 53 13.72 8.15 20.56
N GLN A 54 12.61 7.49 20.25
CA GLN A 54 11.28 8.06 20.17
C GLN A 54 10.28 7.12 20.85
N ASN A 55 9.83 7.51 22.03
CA ASN A 55 8.71 6.86 22.70
C ASN A 55 7.43 7.01 21.87
N ASP A 56 6.41 6.22 22.19
CA ASP A 56 5.08 6.33 21.60
C ASP A 56 4.59 7.78 21.59
N PHE A 57 4.00 8.18 20.46
CA PHE A 57 3.47 9.51 20.25
C PHE A 57 2.10 9.43 19.58
N ASN A 58 1.25 10.42 19.84
CA ASN A 58 -0.10 10.43 19.29
C ASN A 58 -0.07 10.79 17.80
N LEU A 59 -0.32 9.81 16.94
CA LEU A 59 -0.41 10.00 15.50
C LEU A 59 -1.63 10.83 15.07
N LYS A 60 -2.62 11.07 15.95
CA LYS A 60 -3.75 11.98 15.68
C LYS A 60 -3.51 13.42 16.13
N SER A 61 -2.25 13.80 16.38
CA SER A 61 -1.86 15.15 16.77
C SER A 61 -1.02 15.83 15.70
N ASP A 62 -0.97 17.16 15.74
CA ASP A 62 0.00 17.92 14.95
C ASP A 62 1.42 17.62 15.43
N LEU A 63 2.33 17.40 14.49
CA LEU A 63 3.70 16.99 14.76
C LEU A 63 4.70 18.05 14.33
N LYS A 64 5.77 18.16 15.10
CA LYS A 64 6.98 18.91 14.76
C LYS A 64 8.12 17.92 14.58
N ILE A 65 8.57 17.73 13.35
CA ILE A 65 9.47 16.64 12.98
C ILE A 65 10.82 17.23 12.58
N ASN A 66 11.89 16.80 13.25
CA ASN A 66 13.26 17.09 12.82
C ASN A 66 13.71 16.00 11.84
N LEU A 67 13.93 16.38 10.58
CA LEU A 67 14.41 15.49 9.54
C LEU A 67 15.93 15.27 9.66
N PRO A 68 16.48 14.20 9.03
CA PRO A 68 17.91 13.89 9.09
C PRO A 68 18.84 15.01 8.62
N ASN A 69 18.38 15.89 7.73
CA ASN A 69 19.11 17.05 7.23
C ASN A 69 19.00 18.30 8.14
N ASN A 70 18.51 18.13 9.37
CA ASN A 70 18.25 19.18 10.36
C ASN A 70 17.15 20.18 9.96
N LYS A 71 16.46 19.94 8.85
CA LYS A 71 15.24 20.68 8.51
C LYS A 71 14.11 20.26 9.43
N GLN A 72 13.30 21.22 9.81
CA GLN A 72 12.12 20.98 10.63
C GLN A 72 10.87 21.17 9.80
N ILE A 73 9.93 20.23 9.91
CA ILE A 73 8.62 20.32 9.27
C ILE A 73 7.52 20.36 10.32
N THR A 74 6.47 21.12 10.02
CA THR A 74 5.24 21.17 10.82
C THR A 74 4.15 20.41 10.07
N ALA A 75 3.84 19.23 10.58
CA ALA A 75 2.84 18.35 10.03
C ALA A 75 1.52 18.55 10.77
N LYS A 76 0.47 18.91 10.04
CA LYS A 76 -0.91 19.04 10.53
C LYS A 76 -1.67 17.77 10.23
N PHE A 77 -2.20 17.15 11.27
CA PHE A 77 -3.00 15.94 11.10
C PHE A 77 -4.23 16.26 10.24
N ASP A 78 -4.43 15.48 9.18
CA ASP A 78 -5.55 15.67 8.26
C ASP A 78 -6.61 14.58 8.46
N ARG A 79 -6.23 13.31 8.26
CA ARG A 79 -7.17 12.19 8.31
C ARG A 79 -6.52 10.86 8.68
N VAL A 80 -7.37 9.92 9.07
CA VAL A 80 -7.01 8.52 9.32
C VAL A 80 -7.73 7.60 8.34
N LEU A 81 -7.03 6.61 7.82
CA LEU A 81 -7.58 5.49 7.04
C LEU A 81 -7.45 4.22 7.87
N ASN A 82 -8.49 3.39 7.89
CA ASN A 82 -8.50 2.09 8.56
C ASN A 82 -8.67 1.01 7.50
N TYR A 83 -7.87 -0.04 7.60
CA TYR A 83 -7.87 -1.14 6.64
C TYR A 83 -8.33 -2.45 7.28
N SER A 84 -8.84 -3.36 6.46
CA SER A 84 -9.42 -4.63 6.95
C SER A 84 -8.35 -5.57 7.52
N ASN A 85 -7.10 -5.40 7.11
CA ASN A 85 -5.95 -6.10 7.69
C ASN A 85 -5.55 -5.58 9.09
N LYS A 86 -6.36 -4.73 9.74
CA LYS A 86 -6.09 -4.07 11.04
C LYS A 86 -5.02 -2.98 11.04
N SER A 87 -4.44 -2.65 9.89
CA SER A 87 -3.54 -1.49 9.81
C SER A 87 -4.32 -0.17 9.80
N GLN A 88 -3.66 0.90 10.25
CA GLN A 88 -4.18 2.26 10.20
C GLN A 88 -3.13 3.17 9.58
N SER A 89 -3.56 4.16 8.80
CA SER A 89 -2.67 5.17 8.23
C SER A 89 -3.15 6.57 8.56
N TYR A 90 -2.21 7.47 8.78
CA TYR A 90 -2.38 8.83 9.27
C TYR A 90 -1.73 9.75 8.24
N VAL A 91 -2.55 10.60 7.63
CA VAL A 91 -2.12 11.54 6.58
C VAL A 91 -2.01 12.92 7.19
N TYR A 92 -0.98 13.66 6.78
CA TYR A 92 -0.71 15.01 7.24
C TYR A 92 -0.52 15.96 6.07
N SER A 93 -0.95 17.20 6.26
CA SER A 93 -0.50 18.32 5.43
C SER A 93 0.70 19.00 6.08
N ILE A 94 1.59 19.59 5.29
CA ILE A 94 2.83 20.19 5.80
C ILE A 94 2.73 21.71 5.67
N GLU A 95 2.55 22.42 6.78
CA GLU A 95 2.25 23.87 6.78
C GLU A 95 3.32 24.68 6.07
N ASN A 96 4.58 24.37 6.34
CA ASN A 96 5.70 25.09 5.76
C ASN A 96 6.06 24.60 4.36
N GLU A 97 5.50 23.49 3.88
CA GLU A 97 5.73 22.93 2.53
C GLU A 97 4.46 22.26 1.96
N PRO A 98 3.43 23.04 1.56
CA PRO A 98 2.08 22.53 1.29
C PRO A 98 1.96 21.48 0.17
N GLN A 99 2.99 21.33 -0.67
CA GLN A 99 3.03 20.32 -1.73
C GLN A 99 3.67 19.00 -1.32
N SER A 100 4.12 18.89 -0.07
CA SER A 100 4.76 17.69 0.45
C SER A 100 3.72 16.75 1.03
N ASP A 101 3.95 15.44 0.87
CA ASP A 101 3.12 14.40 1.46
C ASP A 101 3.81 13.82 2.69
N LEU A 102 3.05 13.54 3.74
CA LEU A 102 3.49 12.75 4.88
C LEU A 102 2.42 11.74 5.26
N VAL A 103 2.84 10.47 5.31
CA VAL A 103 2.01 9.36 5.76
C VAL A 103 2.78 8.58 6.81
N PHE A 104 2.13 8.35 7.96
CA PHE A 104 2.53 7.31 8.91
C PHE A 104 1.51 6.18 8.87
N SER A 105 1.93 4.95 9.08
CA SER A 105 1.04 3.81 9.23
C SER A 105 1.42 2.98 10.44
N THR A 106 0.45 2.25 10.98
CA THR A 106 0.62 1.33 12.09
C THR A 106 0.07 -0.05 11.78
N TYR A 107 0.79 -1.06 12.25
CA TYR A 107 0.30 -2.43 12.36
C TYR A 107 0.97 -3.05 13.57
N ASP A 108 0.20 -3.68 14.46
CA ASP A 108 0.69 -4.29 15.70
C ASP A 108 1.65 -3.35 16.47
N HIS A 109 1.21 -2.11 16.68
CA HIS A 109 1.93 -1.05 17.40
C HIS A 109 3.25 -0.56 16.75
N ILE A 110 3.66 -1.11 15.61
CA ILE A 110 4.83 -0.65 14.86
C ILE A 110 4.43 0.46 13.88
N VAL A 111 5.13 1.59 13.98
CA VAL A 111 4.99 2.77 13.13
C VAL A 111 6.02 2.76 12.01
N THR A 112 5.55 2.87 10.78
CA THR A 112 6.40 3.17 9.62
C THR A 112 5.81 4.37 8.87
N GLY A 113 6.56 4.95 7.94
CA GLY A 113 6.02 6.06 7.18
C GLY A 113 6.97 6.59 6.13
N MET A 114 6.49 7.57 5.38
CA MET A 114 7.27 8.29 4.39
C MET A 114 6.89 9.76 4.36
N TYR A 115 7.91 10.60 4.35
CA TYR A 115 7.83 12.01 3.98
C TYR A 115 8.34 12.18 2.55
N ALA A 116 7.56 12.82 1.69
CA ALA A 116 7.95 13.14 0.33
C ALA A 116 7.86 14.66 0.11
N PRO A 117 8.99 15.39 0.18
CA PRO A 117 8.98 16.82 -0.06
C PRO A 117 8.85 17.16 -1.54
N ALA A 118 8.35 18.37 -1.81
CA ALA A 118 8.35 18.90 -3.18
C ALA A 118 9.77 19.07 -3.78
N SER A 119 10.79 19.15 -2.93
CA SER A 119 12.21 19.22 -3.33
C SER A 119 12.81 17.88 -3.78
N GLY A 120 12.11 16.76 -3.56
CA GLY A 120 12.45 15.43 -4.08
C GLY A 120 13.11 14.46 -3.11
N GLU A 121 13.92 14.93 -2.15
CA GLU A 121 14.59 14.04 -1.19
C GLU A 121 13.62 13.43 -0.15
N LYS A 122 13.09 12.24 -0.45
CA LYS A 122 12.16 11.53 0.44
C LYS A 122 12.87 11.01 1.69
N VAL A 123 12.12 10.90 2.79
CA VAL A 123 12.60 10.33 4.05
C VAL A 123 11.67 9.19 4.47
N MET A 124 12.25 8.01 4.68
CA MET A 124 11.56 6.85 5.24
C MET A 124 11.66 6.87 6.76
N PHE A 125 10.55 6.59 7.43
CA PHE A 125 10.50 6.39 8.88
C PHE A 125 10.27 4.90 9.15
N HIS A 126 11.13 4.31 9.96
CA HIS A 126 11.12 2.88 10.23
C HIS A 126 11.34 2.64 11.72
N GLN A 127 10.30 2.27 12.47
CA GLN A 127 10.45 1.78 13.84
C GLN A 127 11.02 0.36 13.82
N THR A 128 12.29 0.22 14.19
CA THR A 128 13.02 -1.05 14.08
C THR A 128 12.79 -1.93 15.29
N ASN A 129 12.80 -1.35 16.50
CA ASN A 129 12.64 -2.08 17.75
C ASN A 129 12.23 -1.14 18.89
N GLY A 130 11.16 -1.44 19.63
CA GLY A 130 10.76 -0.66 20.80
C GLY A 130 10.63 0.83 20.46
N ASP A 131 11.39 1.68 21.15
CA ASP A 131 11.41 3.14 20.94
C ASP A 131 12.48 3.61 19.93
N ILE A 132 13.04 2.71 19.12
CA ILE A 132 14.10 3.04 18.15
C ILE A 132 13.49 3.24 16.76
N PHE A 133 13.80 4.39 16.16
CA PHE A 133 13.45 4.73 14.80
C PHE A 133 14.69 4.97 13.95
N ALA A 134 14.71 4.37 12.76
CA ALA A 134 15.60 4.75 11.67
C ALA A 134 14.87 5.74 10.75
N LEU A 135 15.48 6.90 10.53
CA LEU A 135 15.06 7.88 9.53
C LEU A 135 16.09 7.87 8.40
N SER A 136 15.65 7.45 7.21
CA SER A 136 16.54 7.20 6.08
C SER A 136 16.22 8.10 4.89
N THR A 137 17.21 8.81 4.36
CA THR A 137 17.07 9.63 3.15
C THR A 137 17.19 8.75 1.91
N VAL A 138 16.16 8.76 1.08
CA VAL A 138 16.08 7.97 -0.15
C VAL A 138 17.02 8.54 -1.21
N SER A 139 17.69 7.65 -1.96
CA SER A 139 18.48 8.04 -3.12
C SER A 139 17.68 7.83 -4.40
N ASP A 140 17.27 8.92 -5.04
CA ASP A 140 16.63 8.84 -6.36
C ASP A 140 17.57 8.18 -7.37
N GLN A 141 18.88 8.47 -7.33
CA GLN A 141 19.84 7.86 -8.25
C GLN A 141 19.92 6.34 -8.09
N LYS A 142 20.05 5.81 -6.86
CA LYS A 142 20.10 4.35 -6.65
C LYS A 142 18.83 3.65 -7.10
N ILE A 143 17.68 4.30 -6.93
CA ILE A 143 16.41 3.81 -7.44
C ILE A 143 16.42 3.80 -8.97
N LEU A 144 16.83 4.90 -9.61
CA LEU A 144 16.93 5.01 -11.07
C LEU A 144 17.90 3.98 -11.68
N ASP A 145 19.01 3.70 -11.00
CA ASP A 145 19.99 2.70 -11.44
C ASP A 145 19.43 1.27 -11.36
N GLN A 146 18.40 1.06 -10.54
CA GLN A 146 17.75 -0.23 -10.31
C GLN A 146 16.45 -0.40 -11.11
N ASP A 147 15.73 0.68 -11.43
CA ASP A 147 14.42 0.67 -12.10
C ASP A 147 14.59 0.43 -13.61
N SER A 148 13.76 -0.43 -14.21
CA SER A 148 13.82 -0.76 -15.63
C SER A 148 12.47 -0.53 -16.28
N LYS A 149 12.47 0.17 -17.43
CA LYS A 149 11.26 0.43 -18.23
C LYS A 149 10.59 -0.80 -18.85
N ASP A 150 11.25 -1.95 -18.79
CA ASP A 150 10.69 -3.24 -19.20
C ASP A 150 10.00 -3.92 -18.00
N ASP A 151 9.00 -3.25 -17.43
CA ASP A 151 8.24 -3.60 -16.22
C ASP A 151 6.74 -3.83 -16.50
N SER A 152 6.34 -3.96 -17.77
CA SER A 152 4.97 -4.28 -18.15
C SER A 152 4.87 -5.46 -19.12
N ILE A 153 3.91 -6.35 -18.87
CA ILE A 153 3.59 -7.46 -19.77
C ILE A 153 2.22 -7.23 -20.41
N LEU A 154 2.23 -7.11 -21.74
CA LEU A 154 1.03 -7.09 -22.56
C LEU A 154 0.63 -8.54 -22.89
N ASP A 155 -0.24 -9.14 -22.07
CA ASP A 155 -0.74 -10.48 -22.33
C ASP A 155 -2.10 -10.44 -23.05
N SER A 156 -2.10 -10.85 -24.32
CA SER A 156 -3.32 -11.03 -25.15
C SER A 156 -3.80 -12.47 -25.22
N THR A 157 -3.11 -13.41 -24.55
CA THR A 157 -3.18 -14.86 -24.81
C THR A 157 -4.15 -15.63 -23.94
N LEU A 158 -4.93 -14.97 -23.07
CA LEU A 158 -6.04 -15.60 -22.33
C LEU A 158 -7.40 -15.25 -22.96
N PRO A 159 -7.83 -15.93 -24.04
CA PRO A 159 -9.17 -15.79 -24.57
C PRO A 159 -10.21 -16.26 -23.54
N GLY A 160 -11.23 -15.44 -23.27
CA GLY A 160 -12.47 -15.88 -22.60
C GLY A 160 -12.64 -15.55 -21.11
N PHE A 161 -11.70 -14.86 -20.46
CA PHE A 161 -11.83 -14.46 -19.03
C PHE A 161 -12.04 -12.96 -18.80
N GLY A 162 -12.02 -12.14 -19.85
CA GLY A 162 -12.34 -10.71 -19.72
C GLY A 162 -13.84 -10.51 -19.47
N LYS A 163 -14.17 -9.57 -18.58
CA LYS A 163 -15.54 -9.11 -18.40
C LYS A 163 -15.79 -8.01 -19.43
N VAL A 164 -16.75 -8.23 -20.33
CA VAL A 164 -17.17 -7.20 -21.28
C VAL A 164 -17.58 -5.95 -20.51
N ASN A 165 -16.97 -4.83 -20.86
CA ASN A 165 -17.24 -3.53 -20.27
C ASN A 165 -17.45 -2.46 -21.34
N SER A 166 -18.11 -1.37 -20.97
CA SER A 166 -18.20 -0.17 -21.82
C SER A 166 -16.79 0.35 -22.14
N ASN A 167 -16.59 0.85 -23.35
CA ASN A 167 -15.28 1.32 -23.80
C ASN A 167 -14.76 2.44 -22.89
N VAL A 168 -13.74 2.17 -22.09
CA VAL A 168 -13.23 3.12 -21.07
C VAL A 168 -12.52 4.34 -21.67
N CYS A 169 -12.19 4.33 -22.96
CA CYS A 169 -11.51 5.43 -23.65
C CYS A 169 -12.47 6.51 -24.18
N LEU A 170 -13.78 6.23 -24.22
CA LEU A 170 -14.75 7.16 -24.78
C LEU A 170 -15.22 8.17 -23.74
N ASP A 171 -15.30 9.44 -24.14
CA ASP A 171 -15.87 10.53 -23.34
C ASP A 171 -17.35 10.27 -23.00
N THR A 172 -18.08 9.66 -23.94
CA THR A 172 -19.47 9.20 -23.81
C THR A 172 -19.66 8.08 -22.79
N THR A 173 -18.61 7.35 -22.41
CA THR A 173 -18.69 6.39 -21.31
C THR A 173 -18.84 7.16 -20.00
N PRO A 174 -19.90 6.90 -19.21
CA PRO A 174 -20.12 7.59 -17.95
C PRO A 174 -18.95 7.39 -16.99
N VAL A 175 -18.67 8.42 -16.20
CA VAL A 175 -17.78 8.31 -15.04
C VAL A 175 -18.40 7.33 -14.05
N CYS A 176 -17.58 6.43 -13.52
CA CYS A 176 -17.96 5.51 -12.47
C CYS A 176 -18.49 6.26 -11.25
N ALA A 177 -19.54 5.73 -10.61
CA ALA A 177 -19.87 6.12 -9.25
C ALA A 177 -18.67 5.88 -8.31
N SER A 178 -18.72 6.39 -7.08
CA SER A 178 -17.65 6.15 -6.09
C SER A 178 -17.35 4.65 -5.99
N SER A 179 -16.15 4.26 -6.41
CA SER A 179 -15.72 2.88 -6.62
C SER A 179 -14.58 2.56 -5.68
N ARG A 180 -14.69 1.43 -4.99
CA ARG A 180 -13.64 0.89 -4.12
C ARG A 180 -12.99 -0.28 -4.83
N VAL A 181 -11.69 -0.17 -5.11
CA VAL A 181 -10.89 -1.28 -5.66
C VAL A 181 -10.21 -1.99 -4.50
N ASP A 182 -10.57 -3.25 -4.29
CA ASP A 182 -10.04 -4.05 -3.18
C ASP A 182 -8.69 -4.67 -3.57
N VAL A 183 -7.67 -4.44 -2.76
CA VAL A 183 -6.28 -4.85 -3.03
C VAL A 183 -5.78 -5.79 -1.96
N MET A 184 -5.17 -6.88 -2.40
CA MET A 184 -4.41 -7.79 -1.56
C MET A 184 -2.91 -7.67 -1.86
N VAL A 185 -2.09 -7.63 -0.82
CA VAL A 185 -0.63 -7.59 -0.97
C VAL A 185 0.02 -8.71 -0.16
N VAL A 186 0.56 -9.72 -0.83
CA VAL A 186 1.36 -10.77 -0.20
C VAL A 186 2.84 -10.43 -0.25
N TYR A 187 3.64 -10.98 0.66
CA TYR A 187 5.09 -10.77 0.65
C TYR A 187 5.84 -12.03 1.05
N THR A 188 7.06 -12.19 0.55
CA THR A 188 7.89 -13.37 0.83
C THR A 188 8.59 -13.26 2.18
N SER A 189 9.15 -14.38 2.66
CA SER A 189 10.02 -14.38 3.84
C SER A 189 11.27 -13.51 3.68
N ALA A 190 11.79 -13.38 2.45
CA ALA A 190 12.94 -12.53 2.15
C ALA A 190 12.57 -11.04 2.31
N ALA A 191 11.45 -10.61 1.70
CA ALA A 191 10.94 -9.25 1.86
C ALA A 191 10.65 -8.91 3.32
N ARG A 192 10.00 -9.82 4.05
CA ARG A 192 9.72 -9.67 5.48
C ARG A 192 10.99 -9.45 6.30
N THR A 193 12.02 -10.25 6.04
CA THR A 193 13.30 -10.17 6.74
C THR A 193 14.00 -8.86 6.43
N ALA A 194 13.98 -8.43 5.16
CA ALA A 194 14.57 -7.17 4.73
C ALA A 194 13.89 -5.94 5.38
N TRP A 195 12.56 -5.99 5.56
CA TRP A 195 11.78 -4.97 6.28
C TRP A 195 11.82 -5.08 7.80
N GLY A 196 12.41 -6.13 8.37
CA GLY A 196 12.58 -6.26 9.82
C GLY A 196 11.44 -6.97 10.56
N GLY A 197 10.45 -7.53 9.86
CA GLY A 197 9.39 -8.34 10.47
C GLY A 197 8.01 -8.20 9.86
N VAL A 198 7.06 -9.00 10.37
CA VAL A 198 5.66 -9.02 9.94
C VAL A 198 4.99 -7.66 10.16
N ALA A 199 5.22 -7.04 11.31
CA ALA A 199 4.57 -5.78 11.67
C ALA A 199 5.05 -4.62 10.79
N GLN A 200 6.37 -4.51 10.56
CA GLN A 200 6.98 -3.54 9.66
C GLN A 200 6.48 -3.74 8.23
N SER A 201 6.43 -4.99 7.75
CA SER A 201 5.98 -5.31 6.39
C SER A 201 4.54 -4.85 6.15
N ASN A 202 3.61 -5.21 7.05
CA ASN A 202 2.21 -4.79 6.93
C ASN A 202 2.04 -3.27 7.08
N SER A 203 2.81 -2.62 7.95
CA SER A 203 2.80 -1.17 8.14
C SER A 203 3.32 -0.42 6.90
N PHE A 204 4.39 -0.90 6.26
CA PHE A 204 4.89 -0.31 5.00
C PHE A 204 3.93 -0.53 3.83
N ILE A 205 3.29 -1.69 3.74
CA ILE A 205 2.25 -1.95 2.74
C ILE A 205 1.08 -0.98 2.91
N ALA A 206 0.61 -0.77 4.14
CA ALA A 206 -0.43 0.23 4.43
C ALA A 206 0.02 1.66 4.04
N THR A 207 1.29 1.99 4.26
CA THR A 207 1.89 3.25 3.81
C THR A 207 1.85 3.38 2.29
N ALA A 208 2.24 2.34 1.54
CA ALA A 208 2.20 2.35 0.08
C ALA A 208 0.78 2.52 -0.49
N ILE A 209 -0.20 1.78 0.05
CA ILE A 209 -1.61 1.90 -0.36
C ILE A 209 -2.18 3.29 0.00
N THR A 210 -1.79 3.83 1.14
CA THR A 210 -2.20 5.19 1.52
C THR A 210 -1.56 6.25 0.63
N ASN A 211 -0.29 6.08 0.25
CA ASN A 211 0.35 6.96 -0.74
C ASN A 211 -0.38 6.91 -2.09
N PHE A 212 -0.83 5.73 -2.52
CA PHE A 212 -1.70 5.61 -3.69
C PHE A 212 -2.99 6.42 -3.50
N ASN A 213 -3.75 6.23 -2.44
CA ASN A 213 -4.95 7.04 -2.21
C ASN A 213 -4.66 8.55 -2.17
N THR A 214 -3.55 8.97 -1.55
CA THR A 214 -3.10 10.36 -1.56
C THR A 214 -2.79 10.86 -2.97
N SER A 215 -2.18 10.03 -3.83
CA SER A 215 -1.92 10.38 -5.23
C SER A 215 -3.19 10.57 -6.06
N LEU A 216 -4.24 9.78 -5.79
CA LEU A 216 -5.55 9.94 -6.43
C LEU A 216 -6.15 11.31 -6.07
N THR A 217 -6.19 11.63 -4.77
CA THR A 217 -6.65 12.93 -4.27
C THR A 217 -5.83 14.08 -4.85
N ASN A 218 -4.50 13.95 -4.83
CA ASN A 218 -3.59 14.94 -5.39
C ASN A 218 -3.86 15.17 -6.88
N SER A 219 -4.22 14.14 -7.64
CA SER A 219 -4.56 14.23 -9.06
C SER A 219 -6.02 14.59 -9.37
N GLY A 220 -6.81 15.00 -8.37
CA GLY A 220 -8.21 15.39 -8.55
C GLY A 220 -9.16 14.23 -8.82
N ILE A 221 -8.77 12.99 -8.48
CA ILE A 221 -9.57 11.79 -8.64
C ILE A 221 -10.25 11.50 -7.29
N SER A 222 -11.55 11.77 -7.20
CA SER A 222 -12.31 11.66 -5.95
C SER A 222 -13.29 10.49 -5.90
N ASN A 223 -13.58 9.86 -7.04
CA ASN A 223 -14.54 8.76 -7.15
C ASN A 223 -13.88 7.37 -7.06
N VAL A 224 -12.61 7.28 -6.68
CA VAL A 224 -11.87 6.02 -6.57
C VAL A 224 -11.20 5.93 -5.21
N THR A 225 -11.27 4.77 -4.59
CA THR A 225 -10.52 4.45 -3.36
C THR A 225 -9.88 3.09 -3.48
N ILE A 226 -8.60 3.00 -3.16
CA ILE A 226 -7.85 1.75 -3.09
C ILE A 226 -7.95 1.24 -1.66
N ASN A 227 -8.53 0.06 -1.46
CA ASN A 227 -8.77 -0.49 -0.13
C ASN A 227 -7.91 -1.73 0.11
N LEU A 228 -7.03 -1.69 1.11
CA LEU A 228 -6.23 -2.85 1.50
C LEU A 228 -7.11 -3.83 2.28
N VAL A 229 -7.51 -4.92 1.62
CA VAL A 229 -8.35 -5.96 2.23
C VAL A 229 -7.54 -7.03 2.96
N TYR A 230 -6.30 -7.27 2.51
CA TYR A 230 -5.40 -8.24 3.13
C TYR A 230 -3.94 -7.90 2.84
N SER A 231 -3.09 -8.13 3.83
CA SER A 231 -1.66 -8.31 3.60
C SER A 231 -1.06 -9.37 4.52
N GLY A 232 -0.07 -10.12 4.03
CA GLY A 232 0.49 -11.23 4.79
C GLY A 232 1.66 -11.94 4.11
N GLU A 233 2.41 -12.69 4.91
CA GLU A 233 3.53 -13.51 4.44
C GLU A 233 3.01 -14.72 3.66
N ILE A 234 3.64 -15.02 2.53
CA ILE A 234 3.39 -16.21 1.72
C ILE A 234 4.61 -17.13 1.74
N ALA A 235 4.38 -18.44 1.85
CA ALA A 235 5.43 -19.45 1.79
C ALA A 235 5.92 -19.62 0.34
N TYR A 236 6.83 -18.74 -0.07
CA TYR A 236 7.40 -18.72 -1.41
C TYR A 236 8.88 -18.35 -1.36
N THR A 237 9.70 -19.16 -2.03
CA THR A 237 11.13 -18.88 -2.21
C THR A 237 11.35 -18.34 -3.61
N GLU A 238 11.85 -17.12 -3.68
CA GLU A 238 12.09 -16.41 -4.92
C GLU A 238 13.23 -17.07 -5.70
N PRO A 239 13.08 -17.30 -7.02
CA PRO A 239 14.11 -17.85 -7.88
C PRO A 239 15.13 -16.78 -8.32
N GLY A 240 14.96 -15.53 -7.92
CA GLY A 240 15.78 -14.39 -8.36
C GLY A 240 15.40 -13.84 -9.73
N ASN A 241 14.15 -14.06 -10.18
CA ASN A 241 13.65 -13.55 -11.46
C ASN A 241 12.19 -13.09 -11.30
N ILE A 242 11.98 -11.78 -11.36
CA ILE A 242 10.67 -11.17 -11.11
C ILE A 242 9.60 -11.57 -12.12
N SER A 243 9.99 -11.88 -13.37
CA SER A 243 9.05 -12.38 -14.39
C SER A 243 8.52 -13.77 -14.05
N THR A 244 9.39 -14.62 -13.49
CA THR A 244 9.00 -15.94 -12.97
C THR A 244 8.11 -15.78 -11.74
N ASP A 245 8.43 -14.85 -10.84
CA ASP A 245 7.62 -14.54 -9.66
C ASP A 245 6.21 -14.08 -10.05
N LEU A 246 6.11 -13.18 -11.02
CA LEU A 246 4.83 -12.67 -11.52
C LEU A 246 4.00 -13.78 -12.18
N SER A 247 4.64 -14.61 -13.03
CA SER A 247 3.96 -15.72 -13.70
C SER A 247 3.38 -16.72 -12.68
N ARG A 248 4.16 -17.07 -11.65
CA ARG A 248 3.73 -17.96 -10.55
C ARG A 248 2.69 -17.33 -9.65
N LEU A 249 2.71 -16.01 -9.45
CA LEU A 249 1.69 -15.30 -8.67
C LEU A 249 0.33 -15.34 -9.38
N ARG A 250 0.32 -15.23 -10.70
CA ARG A 250 -0.90 -15.19 -11.53
C ARG A 250 -1.47 -16.57 -11.83
N THR A 251 -0.61 -17.57 -12.01
CA THR A 251 -1.01 -18.88 -12.53
C THR A 251 -1.49 -19.76 -11.39
N ASN A 252 -2.72 -20.27 -11.51
CA ASN A 252 -3.30 -21.16 -10.52
C ASN A 252 -2.98 -22.63 -10.86
N ASN A 253 -2.74 -23.46 -9.84
CA ASN A 253 -2.40 -24.88 -9.92
C ASN A 253 -1.07 -25.17 -10.63
N ASP A 254 -0.09 -24.27 -10.54
CA ASP A 254 1.27 -24.52 -11.04
C ASP A 254 2.22 -25.05 -9.96
N GLY A 255 1.72 -25.22 -8.72
CA GLY A 255 2.47 -25.69 -7.57
C GLY A 255 3.17 -24.57 -6.79
N TYR A 256 3.00 -23.31 -7.19
CA TYR A 256 3.57 -22.14 -6.53
C TYR A 256 2.45 -21.17 -6.11
N MET A 257 2.44 -20.76 -4.84
CA MET A 257 1.53 -19.71 -4.36
C MET A 257 0.03 -19.95 -4.67
N ASP A 258 -0.41 -21.18 -4.95
CA ASP A 258 -1.81 -21.49 -5.30
C ASP A 258 -2.81 -20.99 -4.24
N ASN A 259 -2.38 -20.94 -2.97
CA ASN A 259 -3.18 -20.39 -1.88
C ASN A 259 -3.48 -18.89 -2.03
N VAL A 260 -2.69 -18.12 -2.80
CA VAL A 260 -2.96 -16.71 -3.13
C VAL A 260 -4.31 -16.57 -3.84
N HIS A 261 -4.67 -17.47 -4.75
CA HIS A 261 -5.98 -17.43 -5.42
C HIS A 261 -7.14 -17.70 -4.45
N THR A 262 -6.91 -18.55 -3.44
CA THR A 262 -7.88 -18.80 -2.36
C THR A 262 -8.02 -17.57 -1.47
N LEU A 263 -6.92 -16.90 -1.12
CA LEU A 263 -6.94 -15.64 -0.37
C LEU A 263 -7.63 -14.53 -1.16
N ARG A 264 -7.31 -14.37 -2.45
CA ARG A 264 -7.95 -13.41 -3.36
C ARG A 264 -9.47 -13.56 -3.35
N THR A 265 -9.96 -14.80 -3.43
CA THR A 265 -11.40 -15.12 -3.34
C THR A 265 -11.97 -14.85 -1.95
N THR A 266 -11.23 -15.20 -0.90
CA THR A 266 -11.66 -15.05 0.50
C THR A 266 -11.84 -13.58 0.91
N TYR A 267 -10.95 -12.71 0.43
CA TYR A 267 -10.94 -11.28 0.78
C TYR A 267 -11.54 -10.39 -0.32
N GLY A 268 -11.98 -10.97 -1.43
CA GLY A 268 -12.60 -10.23 -2.54
C GLY A 268 -11.64 -9.27 -3.25
N ALA A 269 -10.34 -9.62 -3.35
CA ALA A 269 -9.34 -8.70 -3.87
C ALA A 269 -9.37 -8.61 -5.40
N ASP A 270 -9.75 -7.45 -5.93
CA ASP A 270 -9.74 -7.13 -7.35
C ASP A 270 -8.34 -7.16 -7.93
N LEU A 271 -7.35 -6.64 -7.19
CA LEU A 271 -5.94 -6.63 -7.57
C LEU A 271 -5.09 -7.35 -6.53
N VAL A 272 -4.03 -8.02 -7.00
CA VAL A 272 -3.10 -8.78 -6.17
C VAL A 272 -1.67 -8.33 -6.47
N ALA A 273 -0.93 -8.00 -5.43
CA ALA A 273 0.49 -7.70 -5.53
C ALA A 273 1.33 -8.67 -4.69
N LEU A 274 2.53 -9.01 -5.17
CA LEU A 274 3.57 -9.67 -4.40
C LEU A 274 4.72 -8.69 -4.13
N VAL A 275 5.24 -8.70 -2.91
CA VAL A 275 6.49 -8.00 -2.58
C VAL A 275 7.62 -8.99 -2.31
N THR A 276 8.71 -8.83 -3.06
CA THR A 276 9.89 -9.71 -3.03
C THR A 276 11.11 -9.02 -2.42
N GLY A 277 12.06 -9.82 -1.93
CA GLY A 277 13.27 -9.38 -1.21
C GLY A 277 14.58 -9.63 -1.95
N THR A 278 14.59 -10.53 -2.94
CA THR A 278 15.77 -10.89 -3.74
C THR A 278 16.03 -9.79 -4.75
N PRO A 279 17.26 -9.25 -4.82
CA PRO A 279 17.58 -8.18 -5.77
C PRO A 279 17.28 -8.57 -7.22
N THR A 280 16.63 -7.65 -7.93
CA THR A 280 16.42 -7.70 -9.39
C THR A 280 16.82 -6.37 -10.02
N ASN A 281 16.96 -6.36 -11.35
CA ASN A 281 17.29 -5.18 -12.15
C ASN A 281 16.05 -4.35 -12.54
N THR A 282 14.95 -4.50 -11.81
CA THR A 282 13.75 -3.68 -11.92
C THR A 282 13.11 -3.54 -10.55
N CYS A 283 12.41 -2.43 -10.29
CA CYS A 283 11.67 -2.24 -9.05
C CYS A 283 10.30 -2.95 -9.05
N GLY A 284 9.79 -3.33 -10.21
CA GLY A 284 8.49 -3.98 -10.33
C GLY A 284 8.24 -4.58 -11.71
N LEU A 285 7.14 -5.33 -11.79
CA LEU A 285 6.62 -5.89 -13.03
C LEU A 285 5.11 -6.16 -12.89
N GLY A 286 4.31 -5.66 -13.82
CA GLY A 286 2.86 -5.82 -13.82
C GLY A 286 2.29 -6.32 -15.15
N TYR A 287 1.13 -6.98 -15.09
CA TYR A 287 0.34 -7.21 -16.30
C TYR A 287 -0.46 -5.97 -16.66
N VAL A 288 -0.69 -5.72 -17.95
CA VAL A 288 -1.47 -4.57 -18.40
C VAL A 288 -2.80 -5.01 -19.00
N ASN A 289 -3.90 -4.38 -18.57
CA ASN A 289 -5.17 -4.49 -19.28
C ASN A 289 -5.12 -3.67 -20.58
N THR A 290 -5.10 -4.35 -21.74
CA THR A 290 -4.86 -3.74 -23.06
C THR A 290 -6.11 -3.56 -23.93
N SER A 291 -7.24 -4.18 -23.56
CA SER A 291 -8.49 -4.04 -24.30
C SER A 291 -9.41 -3.00 -23.63
N PRO A 292 -9.87 -1.96 -24.33
CA PRO A 292 -10.71 -0.93 -23.72
C PRO A 292 -12.13 -1.40 -23.38
N THR A 293 -12.57 -2.53 -23.95
CA THR A 293 -13.92 -3.11 -23.78
C THR A 293 -13.92 -4.49 -23.13
N ASN A 294 -12.75 -5.00 -22.74
CA ASN A 294 -12.61 -6.35 -22.21
C ASN A 294 -11.51 -6.45 -21.16
N TYR A 295 -11.67 -5.72 -20.06
CA TYR A 295 -10.78 -5.80 -18.91
C TYR A 295 -10.89 -7.17 -18.23
N SER A 296 -9.76 -7.69 -17.74
CA SER A 296 -9.67 -9.02 -17.14
C SER A 296 -8.96 -8.97 -15.79
N GLY A 297 -9.54 -9.66 -14.81
CA GLY A 297 -8.91 -9.89 -13.51
C GLY A 297 -7.67 -10.80 -13.59
N ALA A 298 -7.43 -11.46 -14.73
CA ALA A 298 -6.18 -12.18 -15.00
C ALA A 298 -4.99 -11.23 -15.20
N ASN A 299 -5.23 -9.99 -15.60
CA ASN A 299 -4.22 -8.93 -15.66
C ASN A 299 -4.18 -8.10 -14.37
N GLY A 300 -4.81 -8.58 -13.29
CA GLY A 300 -4.86 -7.92 -11.98
C GLY A 300 -3.73 -8.34 -11.05
N PHE A 301 -2.55 -8.65 -11.56
CA PHE A 301 -1.43 -9.20 -10.79
C PHE A 301 -0.13 -8.45 -11.09
N CYS A 302 0.61 -8.10 -10.04
CA CYS A 302 1.93 -7.48 -10.16
C CYS A 302 2.91 -7.91 -9.06
N VAL A 303 4.18 -7.59 -9.25
CA VAL A 303 5.26 -7.80 -8.27
C VAL A 303 6.04 -6.50 -8.09
N SER A 304 6.49 -6.21 -6.87
CA SER A 304 7.42 -5.11 -6.60
C SER A 304 8.52 -5.53 -5.63
N LEU A 305 9.67 -4.86 -5.68
CA LEU A 305 10.72 -5.03 -4.68
C LEU A 305 10.43 -4.24 -3.40
N TYR A 306 10.79 -4.82 -2.26
CA TYR A 306 10.57 -4.26 -0.92
C TYR A 306 11.11 -2.82 -0.74
N ASN A 307 12.28 -2.51 -1.32
CA ASN A 307 12.92 -1.20 -1.19
C ASN A 307 12.29 -0.14 -2.12
N CYS A 308 11.64 -0.56 -3.21
CA CYS A 308 10.98 0.34 -4.17
C CYS A 308 9.48 0.53 -3.89
N ALA A 309 8.82 -0.46 -3.26
CA ALA A 309 7.36 -0.52 -3.10
C ALA A 309 6.76 0.78 -2.54
N VAL A 310 7.41 1.37 -1.52
CA VAL A 310 6.99 2.64 -0.90
C VAL A 310 7.75 3.82 -1.48
N SER A 311 9.09 3.77 -1.44
CA SER A 311 9.97 4.93 -1.68
C SER A 311 9.97 5.40 -3.15
N ASN A 312 9.75 4.48 -4.10
CA ASN A 312 9.68 4.75 -5.53
C ASN A 312 8.25 4.78 -6.07
N TYR A 313 7.25 4.61 -5.19
CA TYR A 313 5.85 4.39 -5.57
C TYR A 313 5.63 3.18 -6.50
N SER A 314 6.56 2.22 -6.55
CA SER A 314 6.49 1.10 -7.50
C SER A 314 5.24 0.26 -7.29
N LEU A 315 4.79 0.03 -6.05
CA LEU A 315 3.53 -0.72 -5.85
C LEU A 315 2.33 -0.01 -6.49
N ALA A 316 2.26 1.32 -6.40
CA ALA A 316 1.20 2.08 -7.05
C ALA A 316 1.36 2.05 -8.57
N HIS A 317 2.58 2.20 -9.08
CA HIS A 317 2.92 2.09 -10.51
C HIS A 317 2.43 0.78 -11.11
N GLU A 318 2.79 -0.35 -10.50
CA GLU A 318 2.41 -1.66 -11.01
C GLU A 318 0.89 -1.93 -10.94
N LEU A 319 0.23 -1.45 -9.87
CA LEU A 319 -1.23 -1.51 -9.80
C LEU A 319 -1.86 -0.63 -10.90
N GLY A 320 -1.22 0.48 -11.26
CA GLY A 320 -1.55 1.32 -12.43
C GLY A 320 -1.56 0.52 -13.73
N HIS A 321 -0.52 -0.26 -13.98
CA HIS A 321 -0.46 -1.19 -15.12
C HIS A 321 -1.63 -2.17 -15.12
N ASN A 322 -1.92 -2.82 -13.99
CA ASN A 322 -3.05 -3.75 -13.87
C ASN A 322 -4.39 -3.11 -14.25
N MET A 323 -4.53 -1.79 -14.10
CA MET A 323 -5.73 -1.01 -14.49
C MET A 323 -5.67 -0.44 -15.91
N GLY A 324 -4.62 -0.73 -16.67
CA GLY A 324 -4.47 -0.33 -18.07
C GLY A 324 -3.81 1.04 -18.26
N LEU A 325 -3.01 1.50 -17.29
CA LEU A 325 -2.13 2.65 -17.46
C LEU A 325 -0.79 2.24 -18.09
N GLN A 326 -0.18 3.16 -18.81
CA GLN A 326 1.07 3.01 -19.54
C GLN A 326 2.07 4.09 -19.11
N HIS A 327 3.33 3.87 -19.45
CA HIS A 327 4.38 4.87 -19.23
C HIS A 327 4.12 6.17 -19.99
N ASP A 328 4.92 7.18 -19.72
CA ASP A 328 4.95 8.37 -20.55
C ASP A 328 5.29 8.06 -22.02
N TRP A 329 4.94 9.01 -22.89
CA TRP A 329 5.09 8.90 -24.34
C TRP A 329 6.53 8.79 -24.84
N TYR A 330 7.53 9.16 -24.04
CA TYR A 330 8.94 8.99 -24.43
C TYR A 330 9.35 7.51 -24.35
N VAL A 331 8.85 6.81 -23.33
CA VAL A 331 9.18 5.40 -23.08
C VAL A 331 8.22 4.45 -23.80
N ASN A 332 6.93 4.77 -23.88
CA ASN A 332 5.92 3.88 -24.45
C ASN A 332 4.96 4.65 -25.37
N THR A 333 4.89 4.23 -26.63
CA THR A 333 4.00 4.83 -27.66
C THR A 333 2.74 3.99 -27.94
N SER A 334 2.53 2.91 -27.18
CA SER A 334 1.33 2.08 -27.28
C SER A 334 0.08 2.88 -26.95
N THR A 335 -0.92 2.77 -27.81
CA THR A 335 -2.23 3.40 -27.59
C THR A 335 -3.24 2.46 -26.92
N SER A 336 -2.78 1.28 -26.47
CA SER A 336 -3.63 0.26 -25.83
C SER A 336 -3.55 0.37 -24.31
N PRO A 337 -4.68 0.35 -23.57
CA PRO A 337 -6.05 0.31 -24.07
C PRO A 337 -6.53 1.65 -24.65
N CYS A 338 -5.98 2.78 -24.16
CA CYS A 338 -6.34 4.12 -24.59
C CYS A 338 -5.08 4.97 -24.81
N SER A 339 -5.08 5.79 -25.87
CA SER A 339 -3.96 6.69 -26.21
C SER A 339 -3.70 7.79 -25.20
N HIS A 340 -4.55 8.00 -24.19
CA HIS A 340 -4.34 9.02 -23.16
C HIS A 340 -4.05 8.42 -21.78
N HIS A 341 -3.91 7.10 -21.67
CA HIS A 341 -3.54 6.41 -20.42
C HIS A 341 -2.02 6.42 -20.20
N HIS A 342 -1.37 7.56 -20.42
CA HIS A 342 0.07 7.70 -20.30
C HIS A 342 0.44 8.56 -19.10
N GLY A 343 1.55 8.18 -18.46
CA GLY A 343 2.28 9.07 -17.56
C GLY A 343 2.72 10.37 -18.24
N TYR A 344 3.29 11.28 -17.44
CA TYR A 344 3.69 12.60 -17.89
C TYR A 344 5.01 13.04 -17.27
N VAL A 345 5.90 13.54 -18.12
CA VAL A 345 7.12 14.28 -17.74
C VAL A 345 6.86 15.77 -17.95
N ASN A 346 7.25 16.60 -16.99
CA ASN A 346 6.97 18.03 -17.06
C ASN A 346 7.60 18.70 -18.29
N ARG A 347 6.78 19.16 -19.23
CA ARG A 347 7.24 19.80 -20.47
C ARG A 347 8.06 21.05 -20.24
N THR A 348 7.77 21.82 -19.20
CA THR A 348 8.55 23.04 -18.89
C THR A 348 9.99 22.68 -18.54
N ALA A 349 10.24 21.57 -17.85
CA ALA A 349 11.60 21.11 -17.60
C ALA A 349 12.30 20.69 -18.89
N ILE A 350 11.62 19.91 -19.75
CA ILE A 350 12.19 19.44 -21.01
C ILE A 350 12.52 20.60 -21.96
N ASN A 351 11.59 21.55 -22.11
CA ASN A 351 11.77 22.70 -23.00
C ASN A 351 12.92 23.62 -22.53
N ASN A 352 13.09 23.77 -21.22
CA ASN A 352 14.17 24.57 -20.64
C ASN A 352 15.51 23.82 -20.54
N GLY A 353 15.51 22.50 -20.74
CA GLY A 353 16.73 21.69 -20.67
C GLY A 353 17.44 21.81 -19.32
N ALA A 354 18.78 21.89 -19.38
CA ALA A 354 19.64 22.09 -18.21
C ALA A 354 19.34 23.40 -17.43
N SER A 355 18.65 24.37 -18.03
CA SER A 355 18.24 25.61 -17.37
C SER A 355 16.97 25.48 -16.52
N SER A 356 16.29 24.32 -16.55
CA SER A 356 15.14 24.05 -15.68
C SER A 356 15.51 24.07 -14.19
N THR A 357 14.61 24.55 -13.35
CA THR A 357 14.80 24.55 -11.88
C THR A 357 14.48 23.18 -11.28
N SER A 358 14.95 22.91 -10.06
CA SER A 358 14.60 21.67 -9.34
C SER A 358 13.08 21.49 -9.15
N SER A 359 12.35 22.59 -8.93
CA SER A 359 10.87 22.56 -8.81
C SER A 359 10.14 22.23 -10.11
N GLN A 360 10.79 22.38 -11.27
CA GLN A 360 10.26 22.00 -12.57
C GLN A 360 10.59 20.55 -12.92
N ARG A 361 11.68 19.98 -12.38
CA ARG A 361 12.19 18.65 -12.72
C ARG A 361 11.43 17.54 -12.00
N TRP A 362 10.26 17.20 -12.52
CA TRP A 362 9.43 16.13 -11.98
C TRP A 362 8.67 15.35 -13.07
N ARG A 363 8.19 14.17 -12.68
CA ARG A 363 7.43 13.23 -13.52
C ARG A 363 6.35 12.52 -12.69
N THR A 364 5.22 12.15 -13.30
CA THR A 364 4.11 11.42 -12.63
C THR A 364 4.48 9.96 -12.36
N ILE A 365 3.64 9.24 -11.60
CA ILE A 365 3.92 7.87 -11.13
C ILE A 365 4.27 6.92 -12.28
N MET A 366 3.53 6.94 -13.39
CA MET A 366 3.80 6.06 -14.54
C MET A 366 4.96 6.53 -15.43
N ALA A 367 5.39 7.78 -15.32
CA ALA A 367 6.45 8.30 -16.16
C ALA A 367 7.83 7.83 -15.69
N TYR A 368 8.73 7.60 -16.63
CA TYR A 368 10.13 7.24 -16.44
C TYR A 368 11.07 8.46 -16.54
N ASN A 369 12.31 8.30 -16.12
CA ASN A 369 13.30 9.40 -16.12
C ASN A 369 14.02 9.56 -17.47
N ASP A 370 13.81 8.66 -18.41
CA ASP A 370 14.53 8.58 -19.69
C ASP A 370 14.53 9.91 -20.46
N GLU A 371 13.38 10.59 -20.57
CA GLU A 371 13.32 11.87 -21.29
C GLU A 371 14.16 12.96 -20.59
N CYS A 372 14.10 13.02 -19.26
CA CYS A 372 14.90 13.98 -18.49
C CYS A 372 16.40 13.66 -18.61
N SER A 373 16.76 12.37 -18.54
CA SER A 373 18.14 11.91 -18.69
C SER A 373 18.70 12.29 -20.06
N ALA A 374 17.91 12.08 -21.13
CA ALA A 374 18.26 12.51 -22.48
C ALA A 374 18.42 14.04 -22.61
N ALA A 375 17.71 14.81 -21.78
CA ALA A 375 17.84 16.27 -21.68
C ALA A 375 18.97 16.73 -20.72
N GLY A 376 19.73 15.80 -20.12
CA GLY A 376 20.90 16.07 -19.29
C GLY A 376 20.62 16.33 -17.81
N PHE A 377 19.47 15.92 -17.28
CA PHE A 377 19.12 16.07 -15.86
C PHE A 377 18.21 14.93 -15.37
N ASN A 378 17.90 14.89 -14.07
CA ASN A 378 16.96 13.92 -13.51
C ASN A 378 15.66 14.62 -13.07
N CYS A 379 14.55 13.90 -13.18
CA CYS A 379 13.23 14.28 -12.75
C CYS A 379 12.73 13.40 -11.60
N THR A 380 12.38 14.04 -10.50
CA THR A 380 11.80 13.40 -9.31
C THR A 380 10.45 12.79 -9.66
N ARG A 381 10.21 11.52 -9.31
CA ARG A 381 8.88 10.90 -9.40
C ARG A 381 8.00 11.43 -8.27
N ILE A 382 6.97 12.20 -8.60
CA ILE A 382 6.03 12.80 -7.65
C ILE A 382 4.81 11.90 -7.45
N ASN A 383 4.16 12.02 -6.28
CA ASN A 383 3.00 11.19 -5.90
C ASN A 383 1.70 11.66 -6.59
N ARG A 384 1.68 11.63 -7.93
CA ARG A 384 0.57 12.10 -8.77
C ARG A 384 0.44 11.26 -10.02
N TRP A 385 -0.79 11.07 -10.47
CA TRP A 385 -1.20 10.63 -11.80
C TRP A 385 -1.42 11.82 -12.74
N ALA A 386 -1.25 11.64 -14.03
CA ALA A 386 -1.38 12.69 -15.01
C ALA A 386 -2.81 13.22 -15.11
N ASN A 387 -2.97 14.53 -14.92
CA ASN A 387 -4.23 15.23 -15.13
C ASN A 387 -3.95 16.66 -15.65
N PRO A 388 -4.29 16.97 -16.92
CA PRO A 388 -4.06 18.29 -17.51
C PRO A 388 -4.84 19.42 -16.81
N GLY A 389 -5.88 19.09 -16.04
CA GLY A 389 -6.66 20.07 -15.25
C GLY A 389 -6.12 20.33 -13.85
N VAL A 390 -5.06 19.64 -13.42
CA VAL A 390 -4.47 19.78 -12.08
C VAL A 390 -3.01 20.20 -12.20
N ASN A 391 -2.63 21.23 -11.45
CA ASN A 391 -1.28 21.77 -11.45
C ASN A 391 -0.45 21.23 -10.28
N TYR A 392 0.86 21.12 -10.52
CA TYR A 392 1.89 20.93 -9.51
C TYR A 392 3.01 21.94 -9.79
N ASN A 393 3.40 22.73 -8.78
CA ASN A 393 4.30 23.88 -8.97
C ASN A 393 3.86 24.85 -10.08
N SER A 394 2.55 25.10 -10.17
CA SER A 394 1.92 25.98 -11.18
C SER A 394 1.99 25.46 -12.62
N GLU A 395 2.47 24.24 -12.83
CA GLU A 395 2.56 23.60 -14.15
C GLU A 395 1.53 22.46 -14.24
N PRO A 396 0.85 22.26 -15.38
CA PRO A 396 -0.12 21.17 -15.55
C PRO A 396 0.56 19.80 -15.44
N THR A 397 -0.13 18.85 -14.83
CA THR A 397 0.38 17.47 -14.62
C THR A 397 0.08 16.52 -15.77
N GLY A 398 -0.39 17.01 -16.91
CA GLY A 398 -0.69 16.18 -18.08
C GLY A 398 -0.93 16.99 -19.34
N ILE A 399 -1.26 16.29 -20.42
CA ILE A 399 -1.60 16.87 -21.73
C ILE A 399 -3.04 16.50 -22.07
N ALA A 400 -3.86 17.48 -22.41
CA ALA A 400 -5.29 17.27 -22.67
C ALA A 400 -5.54 16.40 -23.90
N ILE A 401 -6.56 15.53 -23.80
CA ILE A 401 -7.07 14.71 -24.89
C ILE A 401 -7.43 15.62 -26.08
N GLY A 402 -7.01 15.23 -27.28
CA GLY A 402 -7.15 16.02 -28.51
C GLY A 402 -5.87 16.75 -28.93
N ASN A 403 -4.88 16.89 -28.04
CA ASN A 403 -3.54 17.31 -28.40
C ASN A 403 -2.65 16.12 -28.77
N THR A 404 -1.49 16.39 -29.38
CA THR A 404 -0.44 15.38 -29.62
C THR A 404 0.04 14.79 -28.31
N ASN A 405 0.18 13.47 -28.25
CA ASN A 405 0.67 12.73 -27.09
C ASN A 405 -0.08 13.09 -25.78
N PRO A 406 -1.42 12.86 -25.74
CA PRO A 406 -2.20 13.20 -24.55
C PRO A 406 -1.79 12.33 -23.35
N SER A 407 -1.74 12.92 -22.17
CA SER A 407 -1.43 12.24 -20.90
C SER A 407 -2.50 12.64 -19.88
N ASN A 408 -3.49 11.78 -19.68
CA ASN A 408 -4.62 12.02 -18.79
C ASN A 408 -5.10 10.71 -18.16
N GLU A 409 -4.33 10.22 -17.20
CA GLU A 409 -4.61 9.01 -16.42
C GLU A 409 -5.86 9.19 -15.55
N ALA A 410 -6.14 10.41 -15.08
CA ALA A 410 -7.35 10.72 -14.31
C ALA A 410 -8.64 10.46 -15.10
N PHE A 411 -8.63 10.70 -16.42
CA PHE A 411 -9.74 10.30 -17.29
C PHE A 411 -9.97 8.78 -17.24
N GLY A 412 -8.89 7.99 -17.27
CA GLY A 412 -8.94 6.54 -17.15
C GLY A 412 -9.50 6.09 -15.80
N PHE A 413 -8.92 6.56 -14.69
CA PHE A 413 -9.39 6.23 -13.34
C PHE A 413 -10.88 6.47 -13.17
N SER A 414 -11.38 7.58 -13.71
CA SER A 414 -12.79 7.92 -13.62
C SER A 414 -13.73 6.91 -14.32
N ARG A 415 -13.23 6.08 -15.24
CA ARG A 415 -14.04 5.17 -16.09
C ARG A 415 -13.71 3.68 -15.94
N PHE A 416 -12.45 3.32 -15.65
CA PHE A 416 -12.10 1.90 -15.45
C PHE A 416 -12.28 1.45 -14.00
N ALA A 417 -12.35 2.36 -13.01
CA ALA A 417 -12.34 1.96 -11.60
C ALA A 417 -13.50 1.02 -11.22
N CYS A 418 -14.70 1.28 -11.73
CA CYS A 418 -15.86 0.41 -11.53
C CYS A 418 -15.78 -0.89 -12.32
N VAL A 419 -14.99 -0.95 -13.40
CA VAL A 419 -14.73 -2.20 -14.12
C VAL A 419 -13.77 -3.07 -13.32
N VAL A 420 -12.69 -2.46 -12.83
CA VAL A 420 -11.66 -3.12 -12.02
C VAL A 420 -12.21 -3.57 -10.68
N SER A 421 -13.05 -2.76 -10.02
CA SER A 421 -13.70 -3.10 -8.73
C SER A 421 -14.71 -4.25 -8.80
N ASN A 422 -14.87 -4.84 -9.99
CA ASN A 422 -15.73 -5.98 -10.25
C ASN A 422 -14.90 -7.19 -10.70
N PHE A 423 -13.58 -7.17 -10.57
CA PHE A 423 -12.76 -8.35 -10.87
C PHE A 423 -13.05 -9.49 -9.90
N MET A 424 -13.36 -9.18 -8.64
CA MET A 424 -13.86 -10.14 -7.66
C MET A 424 -15.23 -9.74 -7.12
N PRO A 425 -16.07 -10.70 -6.67
CA PRO A 425 -17.25 -10.37 -5.91
C PRO A 425 -16.87 -9.67 -4.60
N ALA A 426 -17.51 -8.55 -4.32
CA ALA A 426 -17.30 -7.84 -3.06
C ALA A 426 -17.68 -8.76 -1.88
N VAL A 427 -16.76 -8.92 -0.93
CA VAL A 427 -17.04 -9.59 0.33
C VAL A 427 -17.66 -8.55 1.26
N SER A 428 -18.98 -8.43 1.24
CA SER A 428 -19.70 -7.59 2.21
C SER A 428 -19.55 -8.19 3.60
N ALA A 429 -19.13 -7.37 4.57
CA ALA A 429 -19.24 -7.70 6.00
C ALA A 429 -20.72 -7.89 6.44
N ASP A 430 -21.67 -7.54 5.57
CA ASP A 430 -23.12 -7.63 5.77
C ASP A 430 -23.78 -8.92 5.29
N VAL A 431 -23.03 -10.02 5.13
CA VAL A 431 -23.67 -11.35 5.13
C VAL A 431 -24.04 -11.69 6.57
N LEU A 432 -25.16 -11.12 7.06
CA LEU A 432 -25.86 -11.46 8.33
C LEU A 432 -24.95 -12.01 9.44
N SER A 433 -23.85 -11.31 9.73
CA SER A 433 -23.11 -11.58 10.96
C SER A 433 -23.75 -10.71 12.04
N THR A 434 -24.47 -11.35 12.96
CA THR A 434 -24.80 -10.71 14.22
C THR A 434 -23.48 -10.45 14.92
N SER A 435 -23.04 -9.18 14.92
CA SER A 435 -21.94 -8.75 15.76
C SER A 435 -22.40 -8.84 17.21
N GLU A 436 -22.22 -10.01 17.82
CA GLU A 436 -22.30 -10.12 19.27
C GLU A 436 -21.07 -9.42 19.85
N ILE A 437 -21.29 -8.24 20.42
CA ILE A 437 -20.33 -7.56 21.27
C ILE A 437 -20.15 -8.45 22.51
N LEU A 438 -19.12 -9.29 22.50
CA LEU A 438 -18.78 -10.14 23.65
C LEU A 438 -17.68 -9.44 24.48
N PRO A 439 -17.91 -9.14 25.77
CA PRO A 439 -17.04 -8.25 26.54
C PRO A 439 -15.63 -8.77 26.88
N ASN A 440 -15.26 -9.98 26.50
CA ASN A 440 -14.02 -10.64 26.98
C ASN A 440 -13.37 -11.53 25.91
N THR A 441 -13.09 -11.01 24.72
CA THR A 441 -12.34 -11.78 23.71
C THR A 441 -10.85 -11.82 24.03
N LYS A 442 -10.31 -13.00 24.36
CA LYS A 442 -8.86 -13.24 24.39
C LYS A 442 -8.37 -13.56 22.96
N GLU A 443 -7.28 -12.93 22.54
CA GLU A 443 -6.62 -13.23 21.26
C GLU A 443 -5.93 -14.59 21.30
N PHE A 444 -6.10 -15.39 20.23
CA PHE A 444 -5.48 -16.71 20.06
C PHE A 444 -5.15 -16.97 18.60
N THR A 445 -4.21 -17.84 18.29
CA THR A 445 -3.84 -18.19 16.90
C THR A 445 -4.08 -19.67 16.61
N LEU A 446 -4.37 -19.98 15.34
CA LEU A 446 -4.50 -21.35 14.81
C LEU A 446 -3.41 -21.57 13.77
N TYR A 447 -2.61 -22.63 13.94
CA TYR A 447 -1.54 -22.96 13.01
C TYR A 447 -1.35 -24.47 12.87
N PRO A 448 -1.13 -25.00 11.65
CA PRO A 448 -1.25 -24.31 10.36
C PRO A 448 -2.71 -23.96 10.02
N ASN A 449 -2.93 -23.01 9.11
CA ASN A 449 -4.25 -22.70 8.56
C ASN A 449 -4.09 -22.05 7.17
N PRO A 450 -4.44 -22.73 6.06
CA PRO A 450 -5.08 -24.05 5.96
C PRO A 450 -4.26 -25.19 6.58
N ALA A 451 -4.93 -26.25 7.02
CA ALA A 451 -4.34 -27.41 7.66
C ALA A 451 -4.76 -28.71 6.99
N LYS A 452 -3.82 -29.67 6.91
CA LYS A 452 -4.05 -31.00 6.34
C LYS A 452 -4.22 -32.06 7.42
N ASP A 453 -3.27 -32.13 8.34
CA ASP A 453 -3.20 -33.23 9.32
C ASP A 453 -3.69 -32.82 10.72
N MET A 454 -3.35 -31.60 11.15
CA MET A 454 -3.71 -31.09 12.47
C MET A 454 -3.71 -29.56 12.51
N ILE A 455 -4.42 -28.98 13.47
CA ILE A 455 -4.30 -27.57 13.88
C ILE A 455 -3.80 -27.49 15.32
N THR A 456 -3.01 -26.47 15.61
CA THR A 456 -2.56 -26.13 16.97
C THR A 456 -3.08 -24.77 17.36
N ILE A 457 -3.61 -24.68 18.57
CA ILE A 457 -4.18 -23.48 19.18
C ILE A 457 -3.15 -22.87 20.12
N SER A 458 -2.68 -21.66 19.80
CA SER A 458 -1.77 -20.92 20.65
C SER A 458 -2.52 -19.80 21.38
N LEU A 459 -2.51 -19.89 22.71
CA LEU A 459 -3.08 -18.95 23.67
C LEU A 459 -1.95 -18.44 24.56
N SER A 460 -1.97 -17.15 24.92
CA SER A 460 -0.89 -16.49 25.69
C SER A 460 -0.80 -16.91 27.16
N ASP A 461 -1.77 -17.66 27.68
CA ASP A 461 -1.83 -18.11 29.06
C ASP A 461 -1.93 -19.63 29.21
N SER A 462 -1.79 -20.08 30.45
CA SER A 462 -1.87 -21.48 30.89
C SER A 462 -3.22 -21.87 31.47
N GLU A 463 -4.29 -21.09 31.20
CA GLU A 463 -5.63 -21.41 31.68
C GLU A 463 -6.21 -22.66 31.00
N ARG A 464 -7.23 -23.25 31.64
CA ARG A 464 -8.00 -24.37 31.08
C ARG A 464 -9.08 -23.85 30.15
N TYR A 465 -9.14 -24.44 28.96
CA TYR A 465 -10.11 -24.09 27.92
C TYR A 465 -10.82 -25.34 27.40
N SER A 466 -11.98 -25.12 26.79
CA SER A 466 -12.62 -26.10 25.93
C SER A 466 -12.86 -25.51 24.54
N PHE A 467 -12.74 -26.36 23.53
CA PHE A 467 -12.79 -26.01 22.13
C PHE A 467 -13.94 -26.78 21.48
N LYS A 468 -14.78 -26.09 20.71
CA LYS A 468 -15.87 -26.69 19.93
C LYS A 468 -15.69 -26.33 18.47
N ILE A 469 -15.77 -27.33 17.60
CA ILE A 469 -15.53 -27.17 16.18
C ILE A 469 -16.84 -27.35 15.43
N PHE A 470 -17.15 -26.40 14.55
CA PHE A 470 -18.38 -26.40 13.75
C PHE A 470 -18.02 -26.36 12.26
N ASN A 471 -18.85 -26.99 11.42
CA ASN A 471 -18.76 -26.79 9.96
C ASN A 471 -19.52 -25.51 9.53
N THR A 472 -19.54 -25.23 8.23
CA THR A 472 -20.25 -24.07 7.66
C THR A 472 -21.77 -24.09 7.83
N THR A 473 -22.38 -25.25 8.11
CA THR A 473 -23.82 -25.36 8.38
C THR A 473 -24.14 -25.22 9.87
N GLY A 474 -23.14 -24.93 10.72
CA GLY A 474 -23.32 -24.81 12.17
C GLY A 474 -23.44 -26.15 12.91
N GLN A 475 -23.16 -27.27 12.25
CA GLN A 475 -23.14 -28.58 12.89
C GLN A 475 -21.89 -28.71 13.75
N LEU A 476 -22.05 -29.11 15.01
CA LEU A 476 -20.94 -29.45 15.90
C LEU A 476 -20.26 -30.73 15.40
N ILE A 477 -18.97 -30.62 15.08
CA ILE A 477 -18.13 -31.71 14.60
C ILE A 477 -17.40 -32.38 15.76
N GLU A 478 -16.76 -31.59 16.62
CA GLU A 478 -15.97 -32.11 17.74
C GLU A 478 -15.97 -31.14 18.92
N THR A 479 -15.83 -31.68 20.14
CA THR A 479 -15.50 -30.91 21.35
C THR A 479 -14.26 -31.52 22.00
N THR A 480 -13.28 -30.70 22.33
CA THR A 480 -12.00 -31.14 22.90
C THR A 480 -11.42 -30.11 23.87
N THR A 481 -10.52 -30.54 24.74
CA THR A 481 -9.71 -29.65 25.61
C THR A 481 -8.25 -29.60 25.19
N GLU A 482 -7.87 -30.39 24.19
CA GLU A 482 -6.50 -30.44 23.66
C GLU A 482 -6.22 -29.22 22.79
N ARG A 483 -5.02 -28.65 22.93
CA ARG A 483 -4.56 -27.52 22.10
C ARG A 483 -4.10 -27.96 20.71
N THR A 484 -3.92 -29.26 20.48
CA THR A 484 -3.62 -29.83 19.17
C THR A 484 -4.78 -30.73 18.75
N ILE A 485 -5.36 -30.44 17.60
CA ILE A 485 -6.54 -31.13 17.08
C ILE A 485 -6.16 -31.83 15.79
N HIS A 486 -6.35 -33.14 15.75
CA HIS A 486 -6.11 -33.95 14.55
C HIS A 486 -7.32 -33.90 13.64
N LEU A 487 -7.10 -33.58 12.37
CA LEU A 487 -8.18 -33.38 11.38
C LEU A 487 -8.52 -34.65 10.61
N LYS A 488 -8.05 -35.81 11.07
CA LYS A 488 -8.30 -37.09 10.42
C LYS A 488 -9.79 -37.42 10.44
N GLY A 489 -10.41 -37.44 9.26
CA GLY A 489 -11.85 -37.69 9.10
C GLY A 489 -12.69 -36.43 8.84
N TYR A 490 -12.07 -35.24 8.88
CA TYR A 490 -12.69 -34.01 8.42
C TYR A 490 -12.73 -34.00 6.88
N THR A 491 -13.84 -33.59 6.29
CA THR A 491 -13.90 -33.32 4.85
C THR A 491 -13.22 -32.00 4.55
N SER A 492 -12.56 -31.88 3.40
CA SER A 492 -11.97 -30.61 2.95
C SER A 492 -13.03 -29.52 2.93
N GLY A 493 -12.72 -28.36 3.50
CA GLY A 493 -13.70 -27.29 3.68
C GLY A 493 -13.40 -26.34 4.82
N VAL A 494 -14.35 -25.44 5.08
CA VAL A 494 -14.25 -24.40 6.11
C VAL A 494 -14.87 -24.89 7.42
N TYR A 495 -14.17 -24.64 8.52
CA TYR A 495 -14.61 -24.92 9.87
C TYR A 495 -14.41 -23.71 10.79
N PHE A 496 -15.14 -23.67 11.88
CA PHE A 496 -15.06 -22.63 12.91
C PHE A 496 -14.71 -23.29 14.24
N LEU A 497 -13.65 -22.79 14.89
CA LEU A 497 -13.26 -23.20 16.23
C LEU A 497 -13.71 -22.15 17.24
N ASN A 498 -14.57 -22.54 18.15
CA ASN A 498 -15.07 -21.73 19.26
C ASN A 498 -14.35 -22.10 20.56
N ILE A 499 -13.87 -21.10 21.30
CA ILE A 499 -13.17 -21.27 22.58
C ILE A 499 -14.09 -20.90 23.73
N TYR A 500 -14.04 -21.68 24.80
CA TYR A 500 -14.71 -21.41 26.07
C TYR A 500 -13.72 -21.52 27.23
N ASP A 501 -13.85 -20.66 28.24
CA ASP A 501 -13.02 -20.70 29.46
C ASP A 501 -13.38 -21.89 30.38
N GLY A 502 -12.62 -22.06 31.46
CA GLY A 502 -12.86 -23.11 32.46
C GLY A 502 -14.17 -22.98 33.24
N LYS A 503 -14.93 -21.88 33.06
CA LYS A 503 -16.28 -21.68 33.61
C LYS A 503 -17.37 -21.92 32.56
N GLY A 504 -17.00 -22.24 31.32
CA GLY A 504 -17.92 -22.47 30.20
C GLY A 504 -18.37 -21.20 29.48
N SER A 505 -17.77 -20.04 29.78
CA SER A 505 -18.07 -18.78 29.09
C SER A 505 -17.42 -18.77 27.71
N PHE A 506 -18.12 -18.32 26.68
CA PHE A 506 -17.55 -18.19 25.34
C PHE A 506 -16.52 -17.06 25.30
N ILE A 507 -15.36 -17.33 24.68
CA ILE A 507 -14.20 -16.44 24.63
C ILE A 507 -13.91 -15.94 23.22
N GLY A 508 -14.20 -16.72 22.17
CA GLY A 508 -13.95 -16.27 20.81
C GLY A 508 -14.10 -17.37 19.77
N SER A 509 -14.11 -16.98 18.49
CA SER A 509 -14.19 -17.91 17.36
C SER A 509 -13.11 -17.60 16.32
N LYS A 510 -12.51 -18.63 15.72
CA LYS A 510 -11.64 -18.49 14.55
C LYS A 510 -11.99 -19.50 13.47
N LYS A 511 -11.98 -19.01 12.24
CA LYS A 511 -12.12 -19.83 11.02
C LYS A 511 -10.81 -20.57 10.74
N PHE A 512 -10.90 -21.85 10.39
CA PHE A 512 -9.81 -22.62 9.80
C PHE A 512 -10.27 -23.47 8.61
N ILE A 513 -9.32 -23.85 7.75
CA ILE A 513 -9.59 -24.58 6.52
C ILE A 513 -8.91 -25.95 6.61
N VAL A 514 -9.66 -27.02 6.32
CA VAL A 514 -9.12 -28.38 6.15
C VAL A 514 -8.90 -28.63 4.66
N GLN A 515 -7.72 -29.13 4.29
CA GLN A 515 -7.33 -29.47 2.92
C GLN A 515 -7.41 -30.97 2.64
#